data_AF-A0A7S1B9T4-F1
#
_entry.id   AF-A0A7S1B9T4-F1
#
_cell.length_a   1.000
_cell.length_b   1.000
_cell.length_c   1.000
_cell.angle_alpha   90.00
_cell.angle_beta   90.00
_cell.angle_gamma   90.00
#
_symmetry.space_group_name_H-M   'P 1'
#
loop_
_entity.id
_entity.type
_entity.pdbx_description
1 polymer ?
#
loop_
_entity_poly.entity_id
_entity_poly.type
_entity_poly.pdbx_seq_one_letter_code
_entity_poly.pdbx_strand_id
1 'polypeptide(L)'
;YVPGDCQPQSSNDITGCDGKYYNLDFYEQVCATAAATLYGATYASCEGTYAESTDTIQGRSIWDRASPDASRFIFWCMDRWRITGSQWRAELIEEDGGACGAFISSDDAATEWHAAEWESSNAAAGDKTLLFLPRPAVENLAVAKLDGYTYASCEGTYAKSTDKIQGRSVWDRISPDASRFIFYCGNKWRITGSQWRAGLIEEDGGGCGSFLSSDDNAMEWYMASWTEAGAVASDAKVFYPPASPACYSL
;
A
#
# COMPACT_ATOMS: atom_id res chain seq x y z
N TYR A 1 -1.14 0.44 -42.03
CA TYR A 1 -0.14 1.49 -41.83
C TYR A 1 -0.41 2.59 -42.83
N VAL A 2 -0.90 3.74 -42.37
CA VAL A 2 -1.12 4.93 -43.19
C VAL A 2 -0.31 6.09 -42.59
N PRO A 3 0.37 6.92 -43.40
CA PRO A 3 0.99 8.15 -42.90
C PRO A 3 -0.05 9.02 -42.17
N GLY A 4 0.18 9.28 -40.88
CA GLY A 4 -0.76 10.00 -40.00
C GLY A 4 -1.35 9.17 -38.87
N ASP A 5 -1.14 7.85 -38.85
CA ASP A 5 -1.49 7.01 -37.70
C ASP A 5 -0.48 7.28 -36.56
N CYS A 6 -0.90 8.00 -35.51
CA CYS A 6 -0.18 8.00 -34.23
C CYS A 6 -0.24 6.57 -33.66
N GLN A 7 0.83 5.81 -33.79
CA GLN A 7 1.00 4.53 -33.09
C GLN A 7 1.48 4.85 -31.67
N PRO A 8 0.68 4.63 -30.62
CA PRO A 8 1.16 4.75 -29.25
C PRO A 8 2.34 3.79 -29.08
N GLN A 9 3.50 4.32 -28.72
CA GLN A 9 4.62 3.46 -28.34
C GLN A 9 4.23 2.76 -27.04
N SER A 10 4.05 1.44 -27.09
CA SER A 10 3.85 0.60 -25.90
C SER A 10 5.16 0.28 -25.18
N SER A 11 6.30 0.75 -25.71
CA SER A 11 7.61 0.61 -25.11
C SER A 11 7.81 1.63 -23.98
N ASN A 12 8.23 1.14 -22.81
CA ASN A 12 8.68 1.97 -21.69
C ASN A 12 10.21 2.19 -21.68
N ASP A 13 10.93 1.62 -22.66
CA ASP A 13 12.36 1.87 -22.82
C ASP A 13 12.59 3.23 -23.47
N ILE A 14 13.03 4.17 -22.64
CA ILE A 14 13.36 5.55 -23.04
C ILE A 14 14.87 5.74 -23.25
N THR A 15 15.67 4.67 -23.16
CA THR A 15 17.13 4.74 -23.24
C THR A 15 17.55 5.19 -24.64
N GLY A 16 18.09 6.41 -24.75
CA GLY A 16 18.49 7.01 -26.03
C GLY A 16 17.39 7.76 -26.78
N CYS A 17 16.19 7.89 -26.21
CA CYS A 17 15.10 8.70 -26.77
C CYS A 17 15.19 10.14 -26.27
N ASP A 18 15.62 11.06 -27.13
CA ASP A 18 15.59 12.50 -26.83
C ASP A 18 14.19 13.08 -27.13
N GLY A 19 13.19 12.62 -26.36
CA GLY A 19 11.79 13.07 -26.52
C GLY A 19 11.62 14.58 -26.39
N LYS A 20 12.55 15.24 -25.67
CA LYS A 20 12.63 16.70 -25.53
C LYS A 20 13.03 17.41 -26.83
N TYR A 21 13.82 16.76 -27.70
CA TYR A 21 14.25 17.33 -28.99
C TYR A 21 13.18 17.21 -30.08
N TYR A 22 12.30 16.20 -30.00
CA TYR A 22 11.35 15.87 -31.06
C TYR A 22 9.91 16.33 -30.83
N ASN A 23 9.62 17.03 -29.72
CA ASN A 23 8.28 17.52 -29.36
C ASN A 23 7.17 16.48 -29.64
N LEU A 24 7.44 15.22 -29.27
CA LEU A 24 6.39 14.21 -29.22
C LEU A 24 5.59 14.53 -27.97
N ASP A 25 4.29 14.80 -28.13
CA ASP A 25 3.36 14.97 -27.03
C ASP A 25 3.30 13.66 -26.23
N PHE A 26 4.23 13.52 -25.29
CA PHE A 26 4.23 12.45 -24.31
C PHE A 26 3.15 12.77 -23.30
N TYR A 27 1.95 12.25 -23.54
CA TYR A 27 0.88 12.27 -22.56
C TYR A 27 1.26 11.31 -21.43
N GLU A 28 1.62 11.84 -20.27
CA GLU A 28 1.81 11.04 -19.06
C GLU A 28 0.44 10.55 -18.59
N GLN A 29 0.26 9.23 -18.58
CA GLN A 29 -0.95 8.63 -18.07
C GLN A 29 -0.95 8.74 -16.53
N VAL A 30 -1.68 9.73 -16.01
CA VAL A 30 -1.84 9.94 -14.58
C VAL A 30 -3.04 9.13 -14.05
N CYS A 31 -2.77 8.31 -13.04
CA CYS A 31 -3.81 7.62 -12.29
C CYS A 31 -4.42 8.60 -11.28
N ALA A 32 -5.68 8.97 -11.48
CA ALA A 32 -6.41 9.78 -10.51
C ALA A 32 -7.20 8.87 -9.58
N THR A 33 -6.99 8.98 -8.27
CA THR A 33 -7.88 8.35 -7.29
C THR A 33 -8.79 9.39 -6.66
N ALA A 34 -9.97 8.94 -6.28
CA ALA A 34 -10.86 9.72 -5.44
C ALA A 34 -10.17 10.03 -4.11
N ALA A 35 -10.29 11.28 -3.65
CA ALA A 35 -9.78 11.68 -2.36
C ALA A 35 -10.63 12.76 -1.71
N ALA A 36 -10.60 12.82 -0.39
CA ALA A 36 -11.20 13.90 0.37
C ALA A 36 -10.34 14.19 1.60
N THR A 37 -10.44 15.41 2.13
CA THR A 37 -9.64 15.84 3.29
C THR A 37 -10.54 15.94 4.50
N LEU A 38 -10.09 15.35 5.61
CA LEU A 38 -10.66 15.60 6.93
C LEU A 38 -9.88 16.74 7.58
N TYR A 39 -10.56 17.84 7.86
CA TYR A 39 -10.02 19.00 8.56
C TYR A 39 -10.36 18.92 10.06
N GLY A 40 -9.53 19.57 10.88
CA GLY A 40 -9.80 19.69 12.33
C GLY A 40 -8.54 19.46 13.16
N ALA A 41 -8.72 19.54 14.48
CA ALA A 41 -7.73 19.10 15.47
C ALA A 41 -8.30 17.88 16.18
N THR A 42 -8.19 16.74 15.51
CA THR A 42 -8.91 15.53 15.92
C THR A 42 -8.12 14.72 16.95
N TYR A 43 -8.82 13.86 17.69
CA TYR A 43 -8.16 12.91 18.57
C TYR A 43 -7.24 11.97 17.76
N ALA A 44 -6.05 11.70 18.29
CA ALA A 44 -5.02 10.88 17.65
C ALA A 44 -4.57 11.39 16.26
N SER A 45 -4.72 12.69 15.98
CA SER A 45 -4.31 13.31 14.71
C SER A 45 -4.86 12.57 13.50
N CYS A 46 -6.17 12.32 13.48
CA CYS A 46 -6.91 11.71 12.38
C CYS A 46 -7.20 12.68 11.23
N GLU A 47 -6.91 13.97 11.35
CA GLU A 47 -6.97 14.89 10.22
C GLU A 47 -5.98 14.49 9.11
N GLY A 48 -6.30 14.87 7.87
CA GLY A 48 -5.46 14.58 6.71
C GLY A 48 -6.25 14.32 5.44
N THR A 49 -5.53 14.03 4.36
CA THR A 49 -6.11 13.70 3.07
C THR A 49 -6.17 12.20 2.90
N TYR A 50 -7.34 11.68 2.56
CA TYR A 50 -7.62 10.27 2.42
C TYR A 50 -7.94 9.93 0.97
N ALA A 51 -7.34 8.86 0.46
CA ALA A 51 -7.53 8.35 -0.89
C ALA A 51 -8.33 7.05 -0.85
N GLU A 52 -9.24 6.89 -1.81
CA GLU A 52 -10.07 5.70 -1.94
C GLU A 52 -9.20 4.48 -2.28
N SER A 53 -9.41 3.40 -1.53
CA SER A 53 -8.79 2.09 -1.72
C SER A 53 -9.71 1.16 -2.53
N THR A 54 -9.14 0.10 -3.09
CA THR A 54 -9.90 -1.00 -3.70
C THR A 54 -10.47 -1.98 -2.67
N ASP A 55 -9.99 -1.92 -1.43
CA ASP A 55 -10.47 -2.78 -0.35
C ASP A 55 -11.81 -2.30 0.20
N THR A 56 -12.62 -3.23 0.68
CA THR A 56 -13.94 -2.92 1.24
C THR A 56 -14.15 -3.56 2.60
N ILE A 57 -14.88 -2.87 3.46
CA ILE A 57 -15.49 -3.43 4.68
C ILE A 57 -16.99 -3.18 4.58
N GLN A 58 -17.78 -4.23 4.81
CA GLN A 58 -19.24 -4.23 4.74
C GLN A 58 -19.75 -3.66 3.41
N GLY A 59 -19.06 -4.01 2.32
CA GLY A 59 -19.39 -3.59 0.96
C GLY A 59 -19.10 -2.11 0.64
N ARG A 60 -18.36 -1.40 1.51
CA ARG A 60 -17.99 0.01 1.31
C ARG A 60 -16.47 0.18 1.24
N SER A 61 -16.01 1.05 0.35
CA SER A 61 -14.58 1.32 0.16
C SER A 61 -13.93 1.80 1.46
N ILE A 62 -12.74 1.28 1.73
CA ILE A 62 -11.81 1.86 2.70
C ILE A 62 -11.15 3.08 2.07
N TRP A 63 -10.77 4.06 2.90
CA TRP A 63 -9.98 5.21 2.45
C TRP A 63 -8.72 5.32 3.28
N ASP A 64 -7.56 5.21 2.64
CA ASP A 64 -6.26 5.23 3.29
C ASP A 64 -5.72 6.66 3.34
N ARG A 65 -5.11 7.05 4.47
CA ARG A 65 -4.53 8.39 4.58
C ARG A 65 -3.31 8.50 3.66
N ALA A 66 -3.35 9.47 2.77
CA ALA A 66 -2.28 9.82 1.84
C ALA A 66 -1.38 10.94 2.37
N SER A 67 -1.92 11.83 3.23
CA SER A 67 -1.19 12.95 3.81
C SER A 67 -1.72 13.26 5.22
N PRO A 68 -0.86 13.58 6.21
CA PRO A 68 0.60 13.75 6.08
C PRO A 68 1.38 12.43 6.01
N ASP A 69 0.76 11.30 6.34
CA ASP A 69 1.37 9.98 6.35
C ASP A 69 0.30 8.88 6.20
N ALA A 70 0.73 7.61 6.13
CA ALA A 70 -0.12 6.44 5.91
C ALA A 70 -0.66 5.76 7.20
N SER A 71 -0.62 6.43 8.36
CA SER A 71 -0.90 5.80 9.65
C SER A 71 -2.38 5.69 10.02
N ARG A 72 -3.31 6.19 9.19
CA ARG A 72 -4.76 6.13 9.44
C ARG A 72 -5.51 5.63 8.20
N PHE A 73 -6.70 5.10 8.43
CA PHE A 73 -7.68 4.84 7.37
C PHE A 73 -9.10 5.02 7.89
N ILE A 74 -10.02 5.25 6.95
CA ILE A 74 -11.45 5.40 7.19
C ILE A 74 -12.15 4.15 6.69
N PHE A 75 -13.10 3.64 7.49
CA PHE A 75 -13.90 2.48 7.15
C PHE A 75 -15.33 2.63 7.68
N TRP A 76 -16.24 1.84 7.13
CA TRP A 76 -17.61 1.78 7.61
C TRP A 76 -17.77 0.67 8.65
N CYS A 77 -18.42 0.98 9.78
CA CYS A 77 -18.95 -0.05 10.65
C CYS A 77 -20.06 0.48 11.57
N MET A 78 -21.10 -0.34 11.78
CA MET A 78 -22.21 -0.11 12.74
C MET A 78 -22.86 1.25 12.47
N ASP A 79 -23.27 1.42 11.21
CA ASP A 79 -23.97 2.61 10.70
C ASP A 79 -23.21 3.93 10.85
N ARG A 80 -21.88 3.87 10.93
CA ARG A 80 -21.02 5.04 11.04
C ARG A 80 -19.74 4.87 10.26
N TRP A 81 -19.19 5.98 9.80
CA TRP A 81 -17.82 6.06 9.34
C TRP A 81 -16.89 6.18 10.54
N ARG A 82 -15.76 5.50 10.48
CA ARG A 82 -14.82 5.36 11.59
C ARG A 82 -13.41 5.57 11.11
N ILE A 83 -12.58 6.18 11.95
CA ILE A 83 -11.14 6.32 11.68
C ILE A 83 -10.36 5.60 12.76
N THR A 84 -9.44 4.74 12.33
CA THR A 84 -8.53 4.03 13.23
C THR A 84 -7.11 4.01 12.66
N GLY A 85 -6.20 3.35 13.37
CA GLY A 85 -4.81 3.22 12.97
C GLY A 85 -4.60 2.13 11.94
N SER A 86 -3.77 2.38 10.93
CA SER A 86 -3.48 1.43 9.84
C SER A 86 -2.89 0.09 10.30
N GLN A 87 -2.36 0.03 11.54
CA GLN A 87 -1.93 -1.24 12.15
C GLN A 87 -3.07 -2.26 12.33
N TRP A 88 -4.33 -1.79 12.38
CA TRP A 88 -5.52 -2.65 12.52
C TRP A 88 -6.22 -2.94 11.19
N ARG A 89 -5.72 -2.39 10.08
CA ARG A 89 -6.40 -2.45 8.78
C ARG A 89 -6.60 -3.88 8.28
N ALA A 90 -5.55 -4.71 8.37
CA ALA A 90 -5.62 -6.10 7.90
C ALA A 90 -6.66 -6.92 8.69
N GLU A 91 -6.63 -6.82 10.02
CA GLU A 91 -7.59 -7.50 10.92
C GLU A 91 -9.02 -7.04 10.65
N LEU A 92 -9.25 -5.73 10.51
CA LEU A 92 -10.59 -5.20 10.23
C LEU A 92 -11.13 -5.61 8.85
N ILE A 93 -10.26 -5.81 7.85
CA ILE A 93 -10.69 -6.34 6.55
C ILE A 93 -11.03 -7.83 6.67
N GLU A 94 -10.18 -8.62 7.32
CA GLU A 94 -10.40 -10.06 7.51
C GLU A 94 -11.69 -10.34 8.27
N GLU A 95 -11.99 -9.52 9.29
CA GLU A 95 -13.19 -9.64 10.12
C GLU A 95 -14.40 -8.87 9.57
N ASP A 96 -14.32 -8.29 8.37
CA ASP A 96 -15.38 -7.46 7.77
C ASP A 96 -15.95 -6.39 8.72
N GLY A 97 -15.04 -5.72 9.44
CA GLY A 97 -15.32 -4.66 10.40
C GLY A 97 -15.13 -5.06 11.87
N GLY A 98 -15.10 -6.36 12.20
CA GLY A 98 -14.70 -6.86 13.52
C GLY A 98 -15.34 -6.14 14.71
N ALA A 99 -14.54 -5.81 15.73
CA ALA A 99 -14.97 -5.06 16.92
C ALA A 99 -15.21 -3.55 16.68
N CYS A 100 -14.93 -3.05 15.48
CA CYS A 100 -15.17 -1.66 15.06
C CYS A 100 -14.47 -0.61 15.94
N GLY A 101 -13.30 -0.95 16.45
CA GLY A 101 -12.45 -0.05 17.23
C GLY A 101 -12.04 1.18 16.43
N ALA A 102 -12.26 2.36 16.99
CA ALA A 102 -12.02 3.63 16.31
C ALA A 102 -11.49 4.69 17.29
N PHE A 103 -10.69 5.61 16.76
CA PHE A 103 -10.29 6.83 17.47
C PHE A 103 -11.39 7.88 17.41
N ILE A 104 -11.99 8.05 16.23
CA ILE A 104 -13.12 8.95 16.01
C ILE A 104 -14.16 8.28 15.11
N SER A 105 -15.39 8.76 15.19
CA SER A 105 -16.52 8.26 14.41
C SER A 105 -17.37 9.42 13.92
N SER A 106 -18.02 9.24 12.78
CA SER A 106 -19.03 10.19 12.32
C SER A 106 -20.21 10.23 13.29
N ASP A 107 -20.89 11.37 13.30
CA ASP A 107 -22.09 11.62 14.09
C ASP A 107 -23.32 10.97 13.45
N ASP A 108 -23.29 10.81 12.13
CA ASP A 108 -24.37 10.27 11.32
C ASP A 108 -23.95 9.08 10.44
N ALA A 109 -24.92 8.57 9.69
CA ALA A 109 -24.83 7.39 8.83
C ALA A 109 -24.83 7.76 7.34
N ALA A 110 -24.17 8.87 6.97
CA ALA A 110 -24.13 9.31 5.58
C ALA A 110 -23.61 8.22 4.64
N THR A 111 -24.10 8.23 3.39
CA THR A 111 -23.70 7.24 2.38
C THR A 111 -22.19 7.24 2.11
N GLU A 112 -21.52 8.38 2.28
CA GLU A 112 -20.09 8.53 2.05
C GLU A 112 -19.45 9.28 3.22
N TRP A 113 -18.21 8.92 3.59
CA TRP A 113 -17.57 9.48 4.78
C TRP A 113 -17.37 10.99 4.69
N HIS A 114 -17.12 11.49 3.48
CA HIS A 114 -16.89 12.90 3.21
C HIS A 114 -18.17 13.73 3.17
N ALA A 115 -19.34 13.08 3.17
CA ALA A 115 -20.63 13.71 3.35
C ALA A 115 -21.17 13.57 4.79
N ALA A 116 -20.44 12.85 5.66
CA ALA A 116 -20.82 12.61 7.04
C ALA A 116 -20.49 13.80 7.94
N GLU A 117 -21.21 13.91 9.05
CA GLU A 117 -20.96 14.89 10.11
C GLU A 117 -19.88 14.36 11.07
N TRP A 118 -18.96 15.23 11.49
CA TRP A 118 -17.81 14.88 12.36
C TRP A 118 -17.61 15.87 13.52
N GLU A 119 -18.65 16.65 13.86
CA GLU A 119 -18.58 17.75 14.80
C GLU A 119 -18.18 17.29 16.20
N SER A 120 -18.68 16.12 16.67
CA SER A 120 -18.31 15.58 17.98
C SER A 120 -16.81 15.28 18.12
N SER A 121 -16.13 15.13 16.98
CA SER A 121 -14.70 14.84 16.87
C SER A 121 -13.87 16.08 16.54
N ASN A 122 -14.46 17.29 16.60
CA ASN A 122 -13.86 18.55 16.15
C ASN A 122 -13.32 18.47 14.71
N ALA A 123 -14.03 17.74 13.85
CA ALA A 123 -13.65 17.54 12.47
C ALA A 123 -14.72 18.01 11.49
N ALA A 124 -14.29 18.30 10.27
CA ALA A 124 -15.16 18.56 9.13
C ALA A 124 -14.55 17.89 7.89
N ALA A 125 -15.36 17.15 7.14
CA ALA A 125 -14.91 16.60 5.87
C ALA A 125 -15.03 17.64 4.75
N GLY A 126 -14.03 17.67 3.88
CA GLY A 126 -14.06 18.41 2.62
C GLY A 126 -14.64 17.57 1.49
N ASP A 127 -14.99 18.25 0.40
CA ASP A 127 -15.58 17.61 -0.78
C ASP A 127 -14.67 16.53 -1.39
N LYS A 128 -15.32 15.53 -2.02
CA LYS A 128 -14.65 14.54 -2.86
C LYS A 128 -14.01 15.25 -4.05
N THR A 129 -12.70 15.13 -4.14
CA THR A 129 -11.87 15.63 -5.23
C THR A 129 -11.18 14.47 -5.93
N LEU A 130 -10.63 14.73 -7.12
CA LEU A 130 -9.66 13.84 -7.73
C LEU A 130 -8.28 14.25 -7.26
N LEU A 131 -7.64 13.39 -6.50
CA LEU A 131 -6.21 13.53 -6.27
C LEU A 131 -5.50 12.98 -7.49
N PHE A 132 -5.01 13.92 -8.31
CA PHE A 132 -3.90 13.68 -9.20
C PHE A 132 -2.67 13.51 -8.33
N LEU A 133 -2.57 12.32 -7.75
CA LEU A 133 -1.30 11.89 -7.24
C LEU A 133 -0.37 11.96 -8.45
N PRO A 134 0.81 12.62 -8.40
CA PRO A 134 1.89 12.18 -9.26
C PRO A 134 1.88 10.68 -9.05
N ARG A 135 1.62 9.92 -10.14
CA ARG A 135 1.35 8.46 -10.10
C ARG A 135 2.09 7.97 -8.88
N PRO A 136 1.43 7.46 -7.81
CA PRO A 136 2.18 7.03 -6.65
C PRO A 136 3.33 6.27 -7.24
N ALA A 137 4.55 6.52 -6.78
CA ALA A 137 5.66 5.75 -7.28
C ALA A 137 5.46 4.27 -6.88
N VAL A 138 4.41 3.58 -7.33
CA VAL A 138 4.48 2.53 -8.34
C VAL A 138 5.48 2.89 -9.46
N GLU A 139 6.71 3.27 -9.06
CA GLU A 139 7.88 2.58 -9.59
C GLU A 139 7.46 1.12 -9.56
N ASN A 140 7.27 0.55 -10.74
CA ASN A 140 7.30 -0.88 -11.01
C ASN A 140 7.53 -1.69 -9.73
N LEU A 141 6.47 -1.90 -8.92
CA LEU A 141 6.67 -2.49 -7.61
C LEU A 141 7.23 -3.85 -7.93
N ALA A 142 8.49 -4.06 -7.60
CA ALA A 142 9.08 -5.36 -7.74
C ALA A 142 8.24 -6.23 -6.81
N VAL A 143 7.53 -7.21 -7.39
CA VAL A 143 6.66 -8.10 -6.65
C VAL A 143 7.24 -9.49 -6.77
N ALA A 144 7.52 -10.13 -5.65
CA ALA A 144 7.99 -11.50 -5.60
C ALA A 144 7.07 -12.31 -4.69
N LYS A 145 7.00 -13.61 -4.94
CA LYS A 145 6.10 -14.51 -4.22
C LYS A 145 6.88 -15.57 -3.47
N LEU A 146 6.49 -15.80 -2.21
CA LEU A 146 6.92 -16.93 -1.42
C LEU A 146 5.80 -17.97 -1.42
N ASP A 147 6.02 -19.09 -2.10
CA ASP A 147 5.11 -20.21 -2.15
C ASP A 147 5.51 -21.28 -1.12
N GLY A 148 4.52 -21.90 -0.46
CA GLY A 148 4.76 -22.95 0.52
C GLY A 148 3.70 -22.97 1.61
N TYR A 149 3.91 -23.84 2.60
CA TYR A 149 3.13 -23.86 3.84
C TYR A 149 4.08 -23.55 4.98
N THR A 150 4.20 -22.28 5.31
CA THR A 150 5.26 -21.80 6.20
C THR A 150 4.75 -21.60 7.62
N TYR A 151 5.67 -21.58 8.58
CA TYR A 151 5.33 -21.25 9.96
C TYR A 151 4.72 -19.83 10.04
N ALA A 152 3.65 -19.70 10.83
CA ALA A 152 2.88 -18.47 10.98
C ALA A 152 2.34 -17.90 9.66
N SER A 153 2.08 -18.75 8.66
CA SER A 153 1.51 -18.38 7.37
C SER A 153 2.25 -17.20 6.74
N CYS A 154 3.57 -17.32 6.60
CA CYS A 154 4.44 -16.31 5.98
C CYS A 154 4.46 -16.39 4.45
N GLU A 155 3.85 -17.39 3.83
CA GLU A 155 3.67 -17.43 2.38
C GLU A 155 2.85 -16.23 1.89
N GLY A 156 3.03 -15.87 0.62
CA GLY A 156 2.30 -14.78 0.00
C GLY A 156 3.08 -14.01 -1.05
N THR A 157 2.45 -12.94 -1.51
CA THR A 157 2.99 -12.02 -2.51
C THR A 157 3.46 -10.75 -1.80
N TYR A 158 4.70 -10.34 -2.05
CA TYR A 158 5.34 -9.22 -1.39
C TYR A 158 5.76 -8.16 -2.39
N ALA A 159 5.51 -6.89 -2.05
CA ALA A 159 5.90 -5.74 -2.85
C ALA A 159 7.07 -5.00 -2.20
N LYS A 160 8.05 -4.62 -3.00
CA LYS A 160 9.22 -3.86 -2.55
C LYS A 160 8.81 -2.48 -2.03
N SER A 161 9.26 -2.14 -0.84
CA SER A 161 9.10 -0.81 -0.23
C SER A 161 10.31 0.08 -0.51
N THR A 162 10.11 1.38 -0.37
CA THR A 162 11.19 2.39 -0.33
C THR A 162 11.94 2.38 1.01
N ASP A 163 11.31 1.85 2.07
CA ASP A 163 11.91 1.70 3.38
C ASP A 163 13.08 0.71 3.36
N LYS A 164 14.05 0.95 4.24
CA LYS A 164 15.25 0.12 4.34
C LYS A 164 15.55 -0.29 5.77
N ILE A 165 16.08 -1.50 5.90
CA ILE A 165 16.71 -2.03 7.11
C ILE A 165 18.07 -2.59 6.69
N GLN A 166 19.12 -2.15 7.37
CA GLN A 166 20.52 -2.48 7.10
C GLN A 166 20.90 -2.22 5.64
N GLY A 167 20.40 -1.11 5.10
CA GLY A 167 20.65 -0.67 3.72
C GLY A 167 19.90 -1.46 2.64
N ARG A 168 19.08 -2.46 3.00
CA ARG A 168 18.29 -3.26 2.06
C ARG A 168 16.81 -2.94 2.15
N SER A 169 16.11 -3.01 1.01
CA SER A 169 14.68 -2.73 0.97
C SER A 169 13.89 -3.70 1.82
N VAL A 170 12.90 -3.15 2.52
CA VAL A 170 11.80 -3.90 3.11
C VAL A 170 10.84 -4.34 2.01
N TRP A 171 10.17 -5.47 2.19
CA TRP A 171 9.14 -5.95 1.27
C TRP A 171 7.86 -6.27 2.05
N ASP A 172 6.78 -5.58 1.73
CA ASP A 172 5.51 -5.67 2.45
C ASP A 172 4.60 -6.69 1.78
N ARG A 173 3.95 -7.55 2.57
CA ARG A 173 2.99 -8.50 2.01
C ARG A 173 1.76 -7.75 1.50
N ILE A 174 1.33 -8.10 0.30
CA ILE A 174 0.16 -7.53 -0.36
C ILE A 174 -0.92 -8.59 -0.65
N SER A 175 -0.57 -9.87 -0.50
CA SER A 175 -1.53 -10.98 -0.63
C SER A 175 -1.01 -12.19 0.19
N PRO A 176 -1.87 -12.90 0.92
CA PRO A 176 -3.32 -12.72 1.02
C PRO A 176 -3.75 -11.49 1.85
N ASP A 177 -2.83 -10.91 2.62
CA ASP A 177 -3.08 -9.79 3.53
C ASP A 177 -1.80 -8.95 3.75
N ALA A 178 -1.87 -7.91 4.58
CA ALA A 178 -0.76 -7.01 4.90
C ALA A 178 -0.03 -7.31 6.22
N SER A 179 -0.22 -8.49 6.83
CA SER A 179 0.23 -8.80 8.18
C SER A 179 1.70 -9.27 8.28
N ARG A 180 2.42 -9.39 7.17
CA ARG A 180 3.84 -9.78 7.14
C ARG A 180 4.67 -8.81 6.32
N PHE A 181 5.96 -8.77 6.63
CA PHE A 181 6.96 -8.15 5.77
C PHE A 181 8.29 -8.89 5.85
N ILE A 182 9.09 -8.74 4.81
CA ILE A 182 10.43 -9.32 4.67
C ILE A 182 11.46 -8.21 4.82
N PHE A 183 12.52 -8.49 5.58
CA PHE A 183 13.64 -7.58 5.80
C PHE A 183 14.96 -8.33 5.93
N TYR A 184 16.07 -7.62 5.79
CA TYR A 184 17.40 -8.19 5.96
C TYR A 184 17.95 -7.89 7.34
N CYS A 185 18.40 -8.91 8.07
CA CYS A 185 18.98 -8.73 9.40
C CYS A 185 19.87 -9.90 9.80
N GLY A 186 21.07 -9.62 10.29
CA GLY A 186 21.99 -10.65 10.79
C GLY A 186 22.40 -11.65 9.70
N ASN A 187 22.74 -11.14 8.51
CA ASN A 187 23.15 -11.91 7.33
C ASN A 187 22.09 -12.84 6.74
N LYS A 188 20.81 -12.67 7.08
CA LYS A 188 19.71 -13.47 6.54
C LYS A 188 18.54 -12.58 6.16
N TRP A 189 17.74 -13.06 5.22
CA TRP A 189 16.41 -12.52 5.00
C TRP A 189 15.46 -13.11 6.03
N ARG A 190 14.56 -12.28 6.55
CA ARG A 190 13.69 -12.60 7.67
C ARG A 190 12.28 -12.17 7.38
N ILE A 191 11.32 -12.96 7.86
CA ILE A 191 9.90 -12.61 7.79
C ILE A 191 9.37 -12.47 9.20
N THR A 192 8.70 -11.34 9.46
CA THR A 192 8.05 -11.08 10.74
C THR A 192 6.70 -10.40 10.53
N GLY A 193 6.01 -10.12 11.63
CA GLY A 193 4.71 -9.49 11.60
C GLY A 193 4.80 -7.98 11.38
N SER A 194 3.91 -7.43 10.55
CA SER A 194 3.87 -5.99 10.21
C SER A 194 3.66 -5.07 11.42
N GLN A 195 3.14 -5.58 12.54
CA GLN A 195 3.04 -4.82 13.79
C GLN A 195 4.41 -4.39 14.36
N TRP A 196 5.50 -5.06 13.96
CA TRP A 196 6.87 -4.73 14.38
C TRP A 196 7.63 -3.84 13.40
N ARG A 197 7.03 -3.55 12.24
CA ARG A 197 7.71 -2.90 11.11
C ARG A 197 8.29 -1.54 11.47
N ALA A 198 7.49 -0.67 12.08
CA ALA A 198 7.93 0.68 12.44
C ALA A 198 9.13 0.68 13.39
N GLY A 199 9.06 -0.12 14.46
CA GLY A 199 10.18 -0.26 15.41
C GLY A 199 11.43 -0.86 14.78
N LEU A 200 11.28 -1.87 13.92
CA LEU A 200 12.42 -2.47 13.23
C LEU A 200 13.07 -1.53 12.20
N ILE A 201 12.32 -0.60 11.61
CA ILE A 201 12.88 0.46 10.76
C ILE A 201 13.62 1.50 11.62
N GLU A 202 13.01 1.95 12.71
CA GLU A 202 13.61 2.93 13.62
C GLU A 202 14.93 2.42 14.23
N GLU A 203 14.98 1.13 14.56
CA GLU A 203 16.15 0.48 15.15
C GLU A 203 17.14 -0.10 14.11
N ASP A 204 16.92 0.14 12.81
CA ASP A 204 17.70 -0.43 11.70
C ASP A 204 17.93 -1.97 11.84
N GLY A 205 16.85 -2.67 12.21
CA GLY A 205 16.79 -4.11 12.37
C GLY A 205 16.83 -4.60 13.83
N GLY A 206 17.28 -3.76 14.77
CA GLY A 206 17.20 -4.04 16.21
C GLY A 206 17.59 -5.46 16.61
N GLY A 207 16.70 -6.16 17.33
CA GLY A 207 16.89 -7.55 17.77
C GLY A 207 16.74 -8.64 16.68
N CYS A 208 16.47 -8.28 15.43
CA CYS A 208 16.26 -9.20 14.30
C CYS A 208 15.19 -10.31 14.54
N GLY A 209 14.17 -10.05 15.37
CA GLY A 209 13.12 -11.03 15.68
C GLY A 209 12.31 -11.43 14.44
N SER A 210 12.12 -12.73 14.22
CA SER A 210 11.48 -13.25 13.01
C SER A 210 10.77 -14.59 13.22
N PHE A 211 9.70 -14.81 12.48
CA PHE A 211 9.02 -16.11 12.38
C PHE A 211 9.73 -17.06 11.42
N LEU A 212 10.28 -16.51 10.34
CA LEU A 212 10.96 -17.27 9.30
C LEU A 212 12.29 -16.60 8.96
N SER A 213 13.26 -17.39 8.54
CA SER A 213 14.54 -16.89 8.03
C SER A 213 14.97 -17.70 6.83
N SER A 214 15.67 -17.06 5.89
CA SER A 214 16.33 -17.77 4.81
C SER A 214 17.43 -18.67 5.34
N ASP A 215 17.73 -19.71 4.58
CA ASP A 215 18.82 -20.64 4.90
C ASP A 215 20.18 -19.97 4.66
N ASP A 216 20.23 -19.08 3.67
CA ASP A 216 21.43 -18.40 3.19
C ASP A 216 21.35 -16.86 3.28
N ASN A 217 22.37 -16.19 2.71
CA ASN A 217 22.56 -14.75 2.74
C ASN A 217 22.45 -14.09 1.35
N ALA A 218 21.58 -14.60 0.48
CA ALA A 218 21.46 -14.12 -0.90
C ALA A 218 21.28 -12.59 -1.02
N MET A 219 21.60 -12.06 -2.20
CA MET A 219 21.52 -10.61 -2.48
C MET A 219 20.10 -10.07 -2.37
N GLU A 220 19.10 -10.86 -2.75
CA GLU A 220 17.67 -10.53 -2.65
C GLU A 220 16.93 -11.71 -2.03
N TRP A 221 15.83 -11.44 -1.32
CA TRP A 221 15.12 -12.48 -0.55
C TRP A 221 14.54 -13.57 -1.46
N TYR A 222 14.12 -13.19 -2.67
CA TYR A 222 13.55 -14.11 -3.65
C TYR A 222 14.61 -14.95 -4.38
N MET A 223 15.88 -14.65 -4.17
CA MET A 223 17.01 -15.47 -4.61
C MET A 223 17.55 -16.38 -3.49
N ALA A 224 17.05 -16.20 -2.26
CA ALA A 224 17.50 -16.96 -1.11
C ALA A 224 16.86 -18.35 -1.05
N SER A 225 17.57 -19.32 -0.47
CA SER A 225 16.96 -20.61 -0.11
C SER A 225 16.03 -20.46 1.10
N TRP A 226 14.86 -21.07 0.99
CA TRP A 226 13.83 -21.17 2.04
C TRP A 226 13.45 -22.65 2.27
N THR A 227 14.36 -23.56 1.97
CA THR A 227 14.13 -25.00 1.97
C THR A 227 13.86 -25.52 3.38
N GLU A 228 14.61 -25.07 4.39
CA GLU A 228 14.34 -25.48 5.79
C GLU A 228 12.99 -24.94 6.28
N ALA A 229 12.54 -23.83 5.70
CA ALA A 229 11.24 -23.22 5.93
C ALA A 229 10.09 -23.88 5.14
N GLY A 230 10.36 -24.89 4.30
CA GLY A 230 9.34 -25.53 3.47
C GLY A 230 8.74 -24.61 2.40
N ALA A 231 9.50 -23.60 1.97
CA ALA A 231 9.05 -22.58 1.03
C ALA A 231 9.98 -22.45 -0.17
N VAL A 232 9.45 -21.88 -1.25
CA VAL A 232 10.18 -21.54 -2.46
C VAL A 232 9.81 -20.13 -2.84
N ALA A 233 10.81 -19.26 -3.01
CA ALA A 233 10.57 -17.94 -3.55
C ALA A 233 10.63 -17.97 -5.08
N SER A 234 9.83 -17.12 -5.71
CA SER A 234 9.85 -16.90 -7.14
C SER A 234 10.25 -15.47 -7.45
N ASP A 235 10.98 -15.31 -8.57
CA ASP A 235 11.61 -14.06 -8.98
C ASP A 235 10.65 -12.88 -8.96
N ALA A 236 11.22 -11.72 -8.62
CA ALA A 236 10.49 -10.47 -8.69
C ALA A 236 10.04 -10.18 -10.13
N LYS A 237 8.73 -10.19 -10.35
CA LYS A 237 8.12 -9.67 -11.56
C LYS A 237 7.69 -8.23 -11.29
N VAL A 238 7.90 -7.37 -12.28
CA VAL A 238 7.21 -6.09 -12.30
C VAL A 238 5.73 -6.40 -12.50
N PHE A 239 4.95 -6.35 -11.42
CA PHE A 239 3.51 -6.53 -11.52
C PHE A 239 2.92 -5.19 -11.96
N TYR A 240 2.38 -5.16 -13.17
CA TYR A 240 1.46 -4.12 -13.57
C TYR A 240 0.10 -4.53 -13.01
N PRO A 241 -0.41 -3.88 -11.94
CA PRO A 241 -1.76 -4.18 -11.48
C PRO A 241 -2.74 -3.98 -12.64
N PRO A 242 -3.82 -4.79 -12.73
CA PRO A 242 -4.88 -4.52 -13.68
C PRO A 242 -5.38 -3.10 -13.46
N ALA A 243 -5.57 -2.37 -14.56
CA ALA A 243 -5.92 -0.96 -14.53
C ALA A 243 -7.22 -0.71 -13.74
N SER A 244 -7.11 -0.05 -12.59
CA SER A 244 -8.07 0.92 -12.04
C SER A 244 -7.40 1.64 -10.85
N PRO A 245 -7.61 2.96 -10.66
CA PRO A 245 -8.75 3.77 -11.09
C PRO A 245 -8.60 4.29 -12.51
N ALA A 246 -9.66 4.93 -13.03
CA ALA A 246 -9.73 5.46 -14.39
C ALA A 246 -8.47 6.28 -14.73
N CYS A 247 -7.60 5.67 -15.54
CA CYS A 247 -6.46 6.37 -16.10
C CYS A 247 -6.99 7.29 -17.20
N TYR A 248 -6.93 8.60 -16.97
CA TYR A 248 -7.31 9.59 -17.97
C TYR A 248 -6.07 9.94 -18.80
N SER A 249 -6.21 10.00 -20.12
CA SER A 249 -5.28 10.75 -20.97
C SER A 249 -5.72 12.21 -20.93
N LEU A 250 -4.86 13.09 -20.42
CA LEU A 250 -4.99 14.53 -20.67
C LEU A 250 -4.56 14.83 -22.11
#